data_AF-A0A165DHV6-F1
#
_entry.id   AF-A0A165DHV6-F1
#
_cell.length_a   1.000
_cell.length_b   1.000
_cell.length_c   1.000
_cell.angle_alpha   90.00
_cell.angle_beta   90.00
_cell.angle_gamma   90.00
#
_symmetry.space_group_name_H-M   'P 1'
#
loop_
_entity.id
_entity.type
_entity.pdbx_description
1 polymer ?
#
loop_
_entity_poly.entity_id
_entity_poly.type
_entity_poly.pdbx_seq_one_letter_code
_entity_poly.pdbx_strand_id
1 'polypeptide(L)'
;MSKALARLCSTAGHVSYRRIPAGLRLQSRSLSNVQQPFQPERPSQPDSRPPYRGDFKKRKPPSAQSLQELAEGLNARFKPLNFPPELAARILTHATHSNAYYFNSNRLSFIGRRVLQSYLLMFVHQSPALRPDHDYEMIMERTLNTRVLGRHVAPAWEFGELIKWRPVTVGPLAHRPADDDIKRFIATLDPSTASTVGVHKVHGTSVEALVGGVFHQFGGAIAHRLFHTRMLPHLLLPGQSEGLHDAFHEDAHNIYLRMGGRLGDLAAPARQNTATSEV
;
A
#
# COMPACT_ATOMS: atom_id res chain seq x y z
N MET A 1 -45.42 47.79 -46.77
CA MET A 1 -45.01 48.60 -45.60
C MET A 1 -43.55 48.33 -45.32
N SER A 2 -42.76 49.39 -45.25
CA SER A 2 -41.31 49.43 -45.44
C SER A 2 -40.63 49.95 -44.16
N LYS A 3 -39.35 49.58 -43.97
CA LYS A 3 -38.38 50.06 -42.96
C LYS A 3 -38.55 49.38 -41.58
N ALA A 4 -37.52 48.98 -40.84
CA ALA A 4 -36.19 49.59 -40.73
C ALA A 4 -35.09 48.59 -40.35
N LEU A 5 -33.90 48.94 -40.81
CA LEU A 5 -32.58 48.37 -40.58
C LEU A 5 -31.96 48.86 -39.26
N ALA A 6 -31.00 48.05 -38.79
CA ALA A 6 -29.77 48.40 -38.06
C ALA A 6 -29.86 48.82 -36.58
N ARG A 7 -29.14 48.07 -35.73
CA ARG A 7 -27.96 48.60 -35.02
C ARG A 7 -27.05 47.48 -34.51
N LEU A 8 -25.79 47.58 -34.94
CA LEU A 8 -24.61 46.91 -34.42
C LEU A 8 -24.32 47.39 -32.99
N CYS A 9 -23.86 46.51 -32.11
CA CYS A 9 -22.84 46.86 -31.12
C CYS A 9 -22.07 45.60 -30.70
N SER A 10 -20.84 45.53 -31.19
CA SER A 10 -19.77 44.64 -30.78
C SER A 10 -19.30 45.04 -29.38
N THR A 11 -19.29 44.09 -28.44
CA THR A 11 -18.60 44.24 -27.15
C THR A 11 -17.32 43.42 -27.18
N ALA A 12 -16.24 44.03 -27.67
CA ALA A 12 -14.89 43.54 -27.45
C ALA A 12 -14.55 43.69 -25.96
N GLY A 13 -14.43 42.55 -25.27
CA GLY A 13 -13.95 42.49 -23.90
C GLY A 13 -12.48 42.92 -23.83
N HIS A 14 -12.25 44.11 -23.29
CA HIS A 14 -10.92 44.64 -23.00
C HIS A 14 -10.30 43.81 -21.86
N VAL A 15 -9.36 42.92 -22.18
CA VAL A 15 -8.53 42.24 -21.17
C VAL A 15 -7.55 43.26 -20.61
N SER A 16 -7.88 43.81 -19.45
CA SER A 16 -7.02 44.70 -18.70
C SER A 16 -5.96 43.86 -17.98
N TYR A 17 -4.74 43.83 -18.52
CA TYR A 17 -3.57 43.31 -17.80
C TYR A 17 -3.35 44.17 -16.55
N ARG A 18 -3.70 43.63 -15.37
CA ARG A 18 -3.27 44.22 -14.10
C ARG A 18 -1.75 44.17 -14.05
N ARG A 19 -1.11 45.35 -14.05
CA ARG A 19 0.29 45.52 -13.66
C ARG A 19 0.49 44.93 -12.27
N ILE A 20 1.37 43.95 -12.18
CA ILE A 20 1.87 43.40 -10.93
C ILE A 20 2.66 44.51 -10.21
N PRO A 21 2.42 44.78 -8.92
CA PRO A 21 3.20 45.74 -8.16
C PRO A 21 4.68 45.32 -8.11
N ALA A 22 5.57 46.24 -8.44
CA ALA A 22 7.01 46.07 -8.22
C ALA A 22 7.27 45.96 -6.71
N GLY A 23 7.51 44.75 -6.23
CA GLY A 23 7.69 44.46 -4.81
C GLY A 23 7.56 42.99 -4.41
N LEU A 24 7.02 42.14 -5.28
CA LEU A 24 7.00 40.68 -5.05
C LEU A 24 8.30 40.05 -5.54
N ARG A 25 9.24 39.89 -4.61
CA ARG A 25 10.39 38.98 -4.76
C ARG A 25 9.86 37.60 -5.17
N LEU A 26 10.11 37.21 -6.42
CA LEU A 26 10.21 35.82 -6.82
C LEU A 26 11.21 35.15 -5.88
N GLN A 27 10.73 34.39 -4.90
CA GLN A 27 11.54 33.33 -4.32
C GLN A 27 11.67 32.27 -5.40
N SER A 28 12.69 32.42 -6.24
CA SER A 28 13.31 31.28 -6.88
C SER A 28 13.55 30.24 -5.79
N ARG A 29 12.87 29.10 -5.88
CA ARG A 29 13.24 27.95 -5.07
C ARG A 29 14.65 27.57 -5.48
N SER A 30 15.57 28.03 -4.65
CA SER A 30 16.96 27.65 -4.61
C SER A 30 17.04 26.14 -4.71
N LEU A 31 17.60 25.63 -5.81
CA LEU A 31 18.25 24.33 -5.81
C LEU A 31 19.48 24.47 -4.91
N SER A 32 19.27 24.35 -3.60
CA SER A 32 20.32 24.42 -2.59
C SER A 32 20.10 23.31 -1.59
N ASN A 33 20.65 22.15 -1.92
CA ASN A 33 21.24 21.28 -0.91
C ASN A 33 22.38 20.44 -1.50
N VAL A 34 23.25 21.10 -2.28
CA VAL A 34 24.56 20.56 -2.68
C VAL A 34 25.62 21.60 -2.30
N GLN A 35 25.75 21.87 -1.01
CA GLN A 35 26.96 22.39 -0.35
C GLN A 35 26.67 22.57 1.13
N GLN A 36 26.52 21.45 1.84
CA GLN A 36 26.97 21.45 3.22
C GLN A 36 28.51 21.51 3.17
N PRO A 37 29.16 22.43 3.91
CA PRO A 37 30.60 22.33 4.11
C PRO A 37 30.89 20.95 4.68
N PHE A 38 31.87 20.27 4.09
CA PHE A 38 32.40 19.00 4.57
C PHE A 38 32.80 19.21 6.03
N GLN A 39 31.91 18.83 6.96
CA GLN A 39 32.33 18.65 8.34
C GLN A 39 33.22 17.41 8.30
N PRO A 40 34.51 17.50 8.70
CA PRO A 40 35.29 16.29 8.89
C PRO A 40 34.49 15.41 9.86
N GLU A 41 34.06 14.26 9.36
CA GLU A 41 33.30 13.30 10.12
C GLU A 41 34.01 13.11 11.46
N ARG A 42 33.30 13.37 12.57
CA ARG A 42 33.71 12.76 13.84
C ARG A 42 33.86 11.27 13.51
N PRO A 43 34.99 10.62 13.84
CA PRO A 43 35.12 9.19 13.67
C PRO A 43 33.92 8.57 14.34
N SER A 44 33.00 8.05 13.53
CA SER A 44 31.83 7.34 13.99
C SER A 44 32.39 6.23 14.87
N GLN A 45 32.16 6.34 16.18
CA GLN A 45 32.47 5.24 17.09
C GLN A 45 31.85 4.01 16.45
N PRO A 46 32.65 2.97 16.14
CA PRO A 46 32.10 1.75 15.57
C PRO A 46 31.00 1.30 16.51
N ASP A 47 29.77 1.27 15.99
CA ASP A 47 28.58 0.84 16.73
C ASP A 47 28.94 -0.53 17.31
N SER A 48 29.23 -0.57 18.61
CA SER A 48 29.83 -1.71 19.30
C SER A 48 28.82 -2.83 19.54
N ARG A 49 27.65 -2.73 18.90
CA ARG A 49 26.71 -3.83 18.75
C ARG A 49 27.39 -4.88 17.88
N PRO A 50 27.74 -6.05 18.42
CA PRO A 50 28.26 -7.11 17.59
C PRO A 50 27.25 -7.34 16.45
N PRO A 51 27.70 -7.41 15.18
CA PRO A 51 26.80 -7.80 14.10
C PRO A 51 26.13 -9.08 14.56
N TYR A 52 24.81 -9.20 14.36
CA TYR A 52 24.02 -10.36 14.74
C TYR A 52 24.52 -11.59 13.96
N ARG A 53 25.67 -12.13 14.37
CA ARG A 53 26.37 -13.30 13.86
C ARG A 53 25.75 -14.48 14.59
N GLY A 54 24.43 -14.64 14.45
CA GLY A 54 23.81 -15.91 14.76
C GLY A 54 24.46 -16.96 13.87
N ASP A 55 24.69 -18.17 14.39
CA ASP A 55 25.23 -19.29 13.63
C ASP A 55 24.32 -19.68 12.45
N PHE A 56 24.41 -18.93 11.35
CA PHE A 56 23.64 -19.17 10.12
C PHE A 56 24.04 -20.50 9.46
N LYS A 57 25.20 -21.05 9.83
CA LYS A 57 25.78 -22.27 9.24
C LYS A 57 25.02 -23.56 9.58
N LYS A 58 24.00 -23.54 10.45
CA LYS A 58 23.27 -24.76 10.88
C LYS A 58 21.77 -24.78 10.57
N ARG A 59 21.22 -23.80 9.83
CA ARG A 59 19.77 -23.80 9.55
C ARG A 59 19.45 -24.75 8.41
N LYS A 60 18.48 -25.64 8.64
CA LYS A 60 17.94 -26.54 7.61
C LYS A 60 17.01 -25.72 6.70
N PRO A 61 17.07 -25.87 5.36
CA PRO A 61 16.08 -25.28 4.49
C PRO A 61 14.68 -25.82 4.82
N PRO A 62 13.61 -25.02 4.66
CA PRO A 62 12.25 -25.51 4.85
C PRO A 62 11.96 -26.66 3.87
N SER A 63 11.15 -27.62 4.30
CA SER A 63 10.73 -28.74 3.46
C SER A 63 9.84 -28.28 2.31
N ALA A 64 9.85 -29.02 1.20
CA ALA A 64 8.98 -28.76 0.05
C ALA A 64 7.49 -28.75 0.47
N GLN A 65 7.09 -29.66 1.37
CA GLN A 65 5.74 -29.70 1.92
C GLN A 65 5.37 -28.40 2.65
N SER A 66 6.26 -27.85 3.48
CA SER A 66 6.00 -26.57 4.15
C SER A 66 5.90 -25.39 3.18
N LEU A 67 6.54 -25.45 2.01
CA LEU A 67 6.40 -24.41 0.98
C LEU A 67 5.06 -24.55 0.26
N GLN A 68 4.66 -25.79 -0.02
CA GLN A 68 3.40 -26.12 -0.66
C GLN A 68 2.19 -25.69 0.19
N GLU A 69 2.22 -25.94 1.50
CA GLU A 69 1.17 -25.48 2.44
C GLU A 69 0.97 -23.96 2.41
N LEU A 70 2.05 -23.19 2.27
CA LEU A 70 1.97 -21.73 2.16
C LEU A 70 1.34 -21.28 0.84
N ALA A 71 1.64 -21.96 -0.26
CA ALA A 71 1.02 -21.72 -1.55
C ALA A 71 -0.48 -22.00 -1.50
N GLU A 72 -0.86 -23.17 -0.96
CA GLU A 72 -2.25 -23.58 -0.80
C GLU A 72 -3.04 -22.58 0.05
N GLY A 73 -2.44 -22.08 1.13
CA GLY A 73 -3.02 -21.05 1.98
C GLY A 73 -3.35 -19.75 1.23
N LEU A 74 -2.47 -19.31 0.32
CA LEU A 74 -2.73 -18.14 -0.55
C LEU A 74 -3.73 -18.45 -1.66
N ASN A 75 -3.58 -19.59 -2.34
CA ASN A 75 -4.45 -20.02 -3.44
C ASN A 75 -5.91 -20.15 -2.97
N ALA A 76 -6.13 -20.59 -1.74
CA ALA A 76 -7.46 -20.67 -1.14
C ALA A 76 -8.13 -19.28 -1.01
N ARG A 77 -7.36 -18.25 -0.66
CA ARG A 77 -7.85 -16.89 -0.38
C ARG A 77 -7.96 -15.99 -1.61
N PHE A 78 -7.12 -16.23 -2.62
CA PHE A 78 -6.99 -15.36 -3.79
C PHE A 78 -7.29 -16.07 -5.11
N LYS A 79 -8.33 -16.92 -5.13
CA LYS A 79 -8.82 -17.52 -6.37
C LYS A 79 -9.15 -16.45 -7.43
N PRO A 80 -8.82 -16.68 -8.71
CA PRO A 80 -8.25 -17.91 -9.30
C PRO A 80 -6.72 -17.94 -9.38
N LEU A 81 -6.00 -17.09 -8.63
CA LEU A 81 -4.54 -17.02 -8.73
C LEU A 81 -3.88 -18.29 -8.17
N ASN A 82 -2.86 -18.77 -8.86
CA ASN A 82 -2.04 -19.91 -8.46
C ASN A 82 -0.61 -19.44 -8.16
N PHE A 83 -0.30 -19.26 -6.88
CA PHE A 83 1.00 -18.82 -6.39
C PHE A 83 2.01 -19.97 -6.41
N PRO A 84 3.20 -19.78 -6.99
CA PRO A 84 4.31 -20.72 -6.83
C PRO A 84 4.73 -20.84 -5.34
N PRO A 85 5.12 -22.03 -4.85
CA PRO A 85 5.53 -22.23 -3.46
C PRO A 85 6.64 -21.30 -2.96
N GLU A 86 7.64 -21.04 -3.79
CA GLU A 86 8.75 -20.14 -3.46
C GLU A 86 8.29 -18.69 -3.35
N LEU A 87 7.34 -18.28 -4.20
CA LEU A 87 6.77 -16.94 -4.16
C LEU A 87 5.91 -16.77 -2.89
N ALA A 88 5.06 -17.75 -2.58
CA ALA A 88 4.25 -17.75 -1.37
C ALA A 88 5.14 -17.66 -0.10
N ALA A 89 6.23 -18.43 -0.05
CA ALA A 89 7.19 -18.36 1.03
C ALA A 89 7.87 -16.98 1.17
N ARG A 90 8.22 -16.33 0.05
CA ARG A 90 8.77 -14.96 0.07
C ARG A 90 7.75 -13.93 0.53
N ILE A 91 6.48 -14.06 0.15
CA ILE A 91 5.41 -13.16 0.58
C ILE A 91 5.16 -13.30 2.09
N LEU A 92 5.06 -14.54 2.57
CA LEU A 92 4.59 -14.86 3.92
C LEU A 92 5.68 -14.91 4.98
N THR A 93 6.97 -14.87 4.61
CA THR A 93 8.07 -14.90 5.60
C THR A 93 8.58 -13.49 5.90
N HIS A 94 8.35 -13.03 7.12
CA HIS A 94 8.87 -11.75 7.61
C HIS A 94 10.37 -11.83 7.96
N ALA A 95 11.07 -10.70 7.89
CA ALA A 95 12.51 -10.62 8.15
C ALA A 95 12.96 -11.07 9.56
N THR A 96 12.04 -11.08 10.54
CA THR A 96 12.35 -11.54 11.91
C THR A 96 12.27 -13.06 12.09
N HIS A 97 11.71 -13.78 11.10
CA HIS A 97 11.57 -15.23 11.17
C HIS A 97 12.92 -15.95 10.97
N SER A 98 13.06 -17.17 11.50
CA SER A 98 14.27 -17.99 11.32
C SER A 98 14.58 -18.30 9.85
N ASN A 99 13.54 -18.52 9.05
CA ASN A 99 13.66 -18.81 7.61
C ASN A 99 13.82 -17.55 6.73
N ALA A 100 13.87 -16.35 7.31
CA ALA A 100 14.06 -15.08 6.59
C ALA A 100 15.31 -15.04 5.70
N TYR A 101 16.29 -15.88 6.04
CA TYR A 101 17.52 -16.05 5.27
C TYR A 101 17.25 -16.60 3.85
N TYR A 102 16.34 -17.57 3.72
CA TYR A 102 16.00 -18.17 2.43
C TYR A 102 14.92 -17.36 1.71
N PHE A 103 13.93 -16.90 2.47
CA PHE A 103 12.76 -16.23 1.94
C PHE A 103 12.44 -15.05 2.84
N ASN A 104 12.45 -13.83 2.31
CA ASN A 104 11.95 -12.67 3.03
C ASN A 104 11.10 -11.78 2.13
N SER A 105 10.18 -11.07 2.77
CA SER A 105 9.20 -10.21 2.10
C SER A 105 9.72 -8.80 1.80
N ASN A 106 10.96 -8.46 2.13
CA ASN A 106 11.49 -7.10 2.01
C ASN A 106 11.46 -6.57 0.57
N ARG A 107 11.91 -7.38 -0.40
CA ARG A 107 11.91 -6.96 -1.81
C ARG A 107 10.50 -6.80 -2.36
N LEU A 108 9.61 -7.75 -2.05
CA LEU A 108 8.24 -7.72 -2.55
C LEU A 108 7.43 -6.59 -1.91
N SER A 109 7.59 -6.34 -0.61
CA SER A 109 6.94 -5.21 0.07
C SER A 109 7.39 -3.86 -0.48
N PHE A 110 8.67 -3.71 -0.79
CA PHE A 110 9.19 -2.50 -1.45
C PHE A 110 8.55 -2.24 -2.82
N ILE A 111 8.35 -3.29 -3.62
CA ILE A 111 7.65 -3.20 -4.91
C ILE A 111 6.17 -2.88 -4.67
N GLY A 112 5.53 -3.62 -3.77
CA GLY A 112 4.13 -3.47 -3.44
C GLY A 112 3.77 -2.07 -2.97
N ARG A 113 4.59 -1.45 -2.12
CA ARG A 113 4.36 -0.06 -1.66
C ARG A 113 4.28 0.92 -2.84
N ARG A 114 5.18 0.80 -3.83
CA ARG A 114 5.16 1.65 -5.03
C ARG A 114 3.93 1.37 -5.90
N VAL A 115 3.60 0.10 -6.09
CA VAL A 115 2.43 -0.31 -6.86
C VAL A 115 1.16 0.27 -6.24
N LEU A 116 1.02 0.17 -4.91
CA LEU A 116 -0.11 0.72 -4.16
C LEU A 116 -0.19 2.24 -4.26
N GLN A 117 0.94 2.94 -4.08
CA GLN A 117 1.00 4.40 -4.23
C GLN A 117 0.57 4.83 -5.64
N SER A 118 1.08 4.18 -6.68
CA SER A 118 0.71 4.49 -8.06
C SER A 118 -0.78 4.26 -8.34
N TYR A 119 -1.35 3.14 -7.87
CA TYR A 119 -2.78 2.86 -8.08
C TYR A 119 -3.69 3.81 -7.30
N LEU A 120 -3.35 4.13 -6.05
CA LEU A 120 -4.10 5.11 -5.27
C LEU A 120 -4.03 6.49 -5.92
N LEU A 121 -2.85 6.93 -6.34
CA LEU A 121 -2.67 8.23 -6.98
C LEU A 121 -3.47 8.32 -8.29
N MET A 122 -3.41 7.29 -9.13
CA MET A 122 -4.20 7.20 -10.36
C MET A 122 -5.71 7.24 -10.07
N PHE A 123 -6.17 6.50 -9.06
CA PHE A 123 -7.56 6.51 -8.63
C PHE A 123 -8.02 7.89 -8.16
N VAL A 124 -7.27 8.54 -7.26
CA VAL A 124 -7.59 9.88 -6.75
C VAL A 124 -7.60 10.90 -7.88
N HIS A 125 -6.66 10.81 -8.81
CA HIS A 125 -6.58 11.74 -9.94
C HIS A 125 -7.73 11.60 -10.94
N GLN A 126 -8.29 10.40 -11.07
CA GLN A 126 -9.42 10.12 -11.96
C GLN A 126 -10.78 10.39 -11.31
N SER A 127 -10.82 10.64 -10.00
CA SER A 127 -12.08 10.85 -9.27
C SER A 127 -12.66 12.24 -9.56
N PRO A 128 -13.96 12.34 -9.90
CA PRO A 128 -14.65 13.63 -9.99
C PRO A 128 -14.78 14.35 -8.64
N ALA A 129 -14.61 13.64 -7.51
CA ALA A 129 -14.63 14.22 -6.18
C ALA A 129 -13.32 14.93 -5.80
N LEU A 130 -12.28 14.88 -6.65
CA LEU A 130 -11.04 15.59 -6.43
C LEU A 130 -11.25 17.11 -6.44
N ARG A 131 -10.82 17.76 -5.36
CA ARG A 131 -10.88 19.21 -5.19
C ARG A 131 -9.46 19.81 -5.08
N PRO A 132 -9.26 21.09 -5.40
CA PRO A 132 -7.93 21.73 -5.33
C PRO A 132 -7.32 21.78 -3.92
N ASP A 133 -8.13 21.68 -2.87
CA ASP A 133 -7.72 21.67 -1.46
C ASP A 133 -7.30 20.28 -0.96
N HIS A 134 -7.44 19.23 -1.76
CA HIS A 134 -7.00 17.89 -1.38
C HIS A 134 -5.48 17.73 -1.50
N ASP A 135 -4.83 17.36 -0.39
CA ASP A 135 -3.41 17.04 -0.32
C ASP A 135 -3.17 15.55 -0.64
N TYR A 136 -2.54 15.29 -1.78
CA TYR A 136 -2.20 13.94 -2.25
C TYR A 136 -1.29 13.19 -1.28
N GLU A 137 -0.29 13.85 -0.71
CA GLU A 137 0.66 13.22 0.21
C GLU A 137 -0.06 12.80 1.49
N MET A 138 -0.91 13.68 2.03
CA MET A 138 -1.72 13.37 3.20
C MET A 138 -2.70 12.21 2.93
N ILE A 139 -3.36 12.18 1.76
CA ILE A 139 -4.25 11.08 1.37
C ILE A 139 -3.46 9.77 1.29
N MET A 140 -2.29 9.77 0.64
CA MET A 140 -1.46 8.57 0.51
C MET A 140 -0.94 8.07 1.85
N GLU A 141 -0.41 8.97 2.69
CA GLU A 141 0.14 8.61 4.01
C GLU A 141 -0.93 8.01 4.91
N ARG A 142 -2.14 8.57 4.91
CA ARG A 142 -3.28 8.08 5.72
C ARG A 142 -3.85 6.77 5.19
N THR A 143 -4.00 6.64 3.87
CA THR A 143 -4.64 5.48 3.23
C THR A 143 -3.71 4.26 3.22
N LEU A 144 -2.43 4.46 2.87
CA LEU A 144 -1.45 3.39 2.68
C LEU A 144 -0.47 3.27 3.85
N ASN A 145 -0.81 3.82 5.01
CA ASN A 145 -0.03 3.59 6.21
C ASN A 145 0.09 2.08 6.47
N THR A 146 1.31 1.56 6.57
CA THR A 146 1.54 0.13 6.76
C THR A 146 0.79 -0.44 7.97
N ARG A 147 0.62 0.33 9.06
CA ARG A 147 -0.15 -0.14 10.22
C ARG A 147 -1.66 -0.19 9.95
N VAL A 148 -2.20 0.75 9.18
CA VAL A 148 -3.61 0.75 8.74
C VAL A 148 -3.87 -0.47 7.85
N LEU A 149 -2.96 -0.77 6.90
CA LEU A 149 -3.04 -1.99 6.10
C LEU A 149 -3.05 -3.25 6.99
N GLY A 150 -2.13 -3.33 7.96
CA GLY A 150 -2.07 -4.49 8.86
C GLY A 150 -3.22 -4.59 9.86
N ARG A 151 -3.89 -3.48 10.18
CA ARG A 151 -5.07 -3.45 11.06
C ARG A 151 -6.35 -3.83 10.33
N HIS A 152 -6.55 -3.34 9.11
CA HIS A 152 -7.85 -3.44 8.43
C HIS A 152 -7.85 -4.42 7.26
N VAL A 153 -6.77 -4.48 6.48
CA VAL A 153 -6.67 -5.36 5.31
C VAL A 153 -6.24 -6.77 5.71
N ALA A 154 -5.18 -6.88 6.52
CA ALA A 154 -4.62 -8.19 6.85
C ALA A 154 -5.61 -9.12 7.57
N PRO A 155 -6.45 -8.67 8.54
CA PRO A 155 -7.47 -9.54 9.12
C PRO A 155 -8.55 -9.95 8.12
N ALA A 156 -8.95 -9.07 7.21
CA ALA A 156 -9.92 -9.38 6.17
C ALA A 156 -9.41 -10.46 5.18
N TRP A 157 -8.09 -10.61 5.07
CA TRP A 157 -7.42 -11.66 4.31
C TRP A 157 -6.95 -12.84 5.16
N GLU A 158 -7.23 -12.84 6.47
CA GLU A 158 -6.81 -13.87 7.43
C GLU A 158 -5.30 -14.13 7.41
N PHE A 159 -4.51 -13.08 7.23
CA PHE A 159 -3.06 -13.18 7.11
C PHE A 159 -2.35 -13.64 8.38
N GLY A 160 -2.96 -13.38 9.55
CA GLY A 160 -2.35 -13.71 10.84
C GLY A 160 -2.00 -15.19 10.99
N GLU A 161 -2.71 -16.09 10.32
CA GLU A 161 -2.46 -17.53 10.40
C GLU A 161 -1.37 -18.04 9.46
N LEU A 162 -1.12 -17.31 8.37
CA LEU A 162 -0.21 -17.70 7.29
C LEU A 162 1.19 -17.12 7.44
N ILE A 163 1.30 -15.93 8.03
CA ILE A 163 2.57 -15.21 8.12
C ILE A 163 3.52 -15.91 9.09
N LYS A 164 4.72 -16.20 8.62
CA LYS A 164 5.84 -16.67 9.44
C LYS A 164 6.65 -15.49 9.91
N TRP A 165 6.59 -15.18 11.20
CA TRP A 165 7.31 -14.07 11.83
C TRP A 165 7.63 -14.37 13.28
N ARG A 166 8.49 -13.54 13.90
CA ARG A 166 8.77 -13.60 15.34
C ARG A 166 8.55 -12.23 16.00
N PRO A 167 7.86 -12.17 17.15
CA PRO A 167 7.70 -10.94 17.90
C PRO A 167 9.04 -10.47 18.45
N VAL A 168 9.23 -9.15 18.46
CA VAL A 168 10.35 -8.55 19.19
C VAL A 168 9.96 -8.53 20.65
N THR A 169 10.44 -9.48 21.43
CA THR A 169 10.24 -9.48 22.87
C THR A 169 11.06 -8.35 23.49
N VAL A 170 10.37 -7.34 24.03
CA VAL A 170 10.96 -6.24 24.80
C VAL A 170 10.47 -6.33 26.26
N GLY A 171 11.39 -6.23 27.22
CA GLY A 171 11.07 -6.17 28.65
C GLY A 171 10.76 -7.53 29.31
N PRO A 172 9.95 -7.57 30.40
CA PRO A 172 9.71 -8.78 31.21
C PRO A 172 8.98 -9.92 30.48
N LEU A 173 8.49 -9.68 29.25
CA LEU A 173 7.99 -10.70 28.33
C LEU A 173 9.11 -11.46 27.60
N ALA A 174 10.35 -11.44 28.09
CA ALA A 174 11.52 -12.04 27.45
C ALA A 174 11.42 -13.56 27.22
N HIS A 175 10.42 -14.25 27.79
CA HIS A 175 10.14 -15.63 27.43
C HIS A 175 9.78 -15.72 25.95
N ARG A 176 10.71 -16.30 25.21
CA ARG A 176 10.63 -16.48 23.77
C ARG A 176 9.67 -17.64 23.48
N PRO A 177 8.45 -17.39 22.98
CA PRO A 177 7.59 -18.48 22.56
C PRO A 177 8.31 -19.26 21.45
N ALA A 178 8.15 -20.58 21.44
CA ALA A 178 8.52 -21.39 20.28
C ALA A 178 7.74 -20.90 19.05
N ASP A 179 8.22 -21.19 17.84
CA ASP A 179 7.58 -20.71 16.60
C ASP A 179 6.08 -21.10 16.54
N ASP A 180 5.73 -22.27 17.11
CA ASP A 180 4.36 -22.79 17.15
C ASP A 180 3.46 -22.10 18.20
N ASP A 181 4.05 -21.46 19.22
CA ASP A 181 3.31 -20.82 20.32
C ASP A 181 2.98 -19.35 20.06
N ILE A 182 3.53 -18.75 18.99
CA ILE A 182 3.32 -17.34 18.66
C ILE A 182 1.83 -17.02 18.45
N LYS A 183 1.08 -17.96 17.84
CA LYS A 183 -0.36 -17.79 17.59
C LYS A 183 -1.15 -17.66 18.90
N ARG A 184 -0.90 -18.57 19.85
CA ARG A 184 -1.53 -18.56 21.18
C ARG A 184 -1.13 -17.31 21.95
N PHE A 185 0.14 -16.94 21.89
CA PHE A 185 0.64 -15.72 22.50
C PHE A 185 -0.13 -14.49 22.01
N ILE A 186 -0.26 -14.31 20.69
CA ILE A 186 -0.99 -13.14 20.13
C ILE A 186 -2.46 -13.14 20.57
N ALA A 187 -3.13 -14.30 20.60
CA ALA A 187 -4.52 -14.40 21.01
C ALA A 187 -4.75 -13.99 22.48
N THR A 188 -3.71 -14.10 23.33
CA THR A 188 -3.77 -13.67 24.74
C THR A 188 -3.47 -12.19 24.95
N LEU A 189 -2.98 -11.47 23.92
CA LEU A 189 -2.63 -10.06 24.05
C LEU A 189 -3.87 -9.18 23.91
N ASP A 190 -3.98 -8.18 24.78
CA ASP A 190 -4.93 -7.09 24.62
C ASP A 190 -4.64 -6.32 23.30
N PRO A 191 -5.65 -5.79 22.58
CA PRO A 191 -5.45 -5.06 21.33
C PRO A 191 -4.46 -3.89 21.43
N SER A 192 -4.39 -3.22 22.60
CA SER A 192 -3.38 -2.17 22.83
C SER A 192 -1.96 -2.75 22.85
N THR A 193 -1.79 -3.95 23.40
CA THR A 193 -0.50 -4.65 23.52
C THR A 193 -0.08 -5.27 22.18
N ALA A 194 -1.02 -5.75 21.37
CA ALA A 194 -0.73 -6.22 20.01
C ALA A 194 -0.09 -5.14 19.13
N SER A 195 -0.46 -3.86 19.36
CA SER A 195 0.17 -2.72 18.69
C SER A 195 1.64 -2.53 19.11
N THR A 196 1.95 -2.77 20.39
CA THR A 196 3.29 -2.66 20.98
C THR A 196 4.24 -3.75 20.45
N VAL A 197 3.71 -4.97 20.20
CA VAL A 197 4.48 -6.11 19.68
C VAL A 197 4.78 -5.99 18.16
N GLY A 198 4.21 -4.97 17.51
CA GLY A 198 4.48 -4.68 16.09
C GLY A 198 3.72 -5.58 15.12
N VAL A 199 2.69 -6.30 15.58
CA VAL A 199 1.86 -7.23 14.78
C VAL A 199 1.31 -6.53 13.53
N HIS A 200 0.70 -5.35 13.72
CA HIS A 200 0.13 -4.57 12.62
C HIS A 200 1.18 -4.14 11.60
N LYS A 201 2.41 -3.86 12.03
CA LYS A 201 3.47 -3.51 11.08
C LYS A 201 3.86 -4.72 10.23
N VAL A 202 4.04 -5.88 10.87
CA VAL A 202 4.37 -7.13 10.17
C VAL A 202 3.28 -7.52 9.18
N HIS A 203 2.02 -7.50 9.63
CA HIS A 203 0.85 -7.76 8.79
C HIS A 203 0.75 -6.81 7.60
N GLY A 204 0.95 -5.51 7.84
CA GLY A 204 0.95 -4.51 6.77
C GLY A 204 2.06 -4.73 5.75
N THR A 205 3.28 -5.06 6.20
CA THR A 205 4.39 -5.39 5.30
C THR A 205 4.09 -6.65 4.49
N SER A 206 3.39 -7.64 5.05
CA SER A 206 2.92 -8.81 4.30
C SER A 206 1.85 -8.46 3.27
N VAL A 207 0.92 -7.53 3.57
CA VAL A 207 -0.05 -7.01 2.59
C VAL A 207 0.67 -6.34 1.43
N GLU A 208 1.63 -5.44 1.72
CA GLU A 208 2.48 -4.83 0.70
C GLU A 208 3.20 -5.92 -0.12
N ALA A 209 3.79 -6.92 0.53
CA ALA A 209 4.50 -8.00 -0.14
C ALA A 209 3.61 -8.87 -1.04
N LEU A 210 2.37 -9.16 -0.64
CA LEU A 210 1.42 -9.88 -1.49
C LEU A 210 1.14 -9.08 -2.76
N VAL A 211 0.83 -7.79 -2.63
CA VAL A 211 0.54 -6.95 -3.80
C VAL A 211 1.75 -6.87 -4.73
N GLY A 212 2.96 -6.71 -4.17
CA GLY A 212 4.20 -6.75 -4.96
C GLY A 212 4.46 -8.10 -5.62
N GLY A 213 4.16 -9.20 -4.94
CA GLY A 213 4.24 -10.56 -5.48
C GLY A 213 3.24 -10.80 -6.61
N VAL A 214 2.01 -10.32 -6.46
CA VAL A 214 0.97 -10.40 -7.50
C VAL A 214 1.37 -9.58 -8.72
N PHE A 215 1.83 -8.35 -8.52
CA PHE A 215 2.34 -7.52 -9.60
C PHE A 215 3.50 -8.18 -10.35
N HIS A 216 4.45 -8.77 -9.61
CA HIS A 216 5.61 -9.43 -10.20
C HIS A 216 5.25 -10.70 -10.98
N GLN A 217 4.34 -11.53 -10.45
CA GLN A 217 4.02 -12.85 -11.02
C GLN A 217 2.90 -12.81 -12.06
N PHE A 218 1.86 -12.01 -11.82
CA PHE A 218 0.63 -11.98 -12.61
C PHE A 218 0.43 -10.65 -13.37
N GLY A 219 1.31 -9.66 -13.16
CA GLY A 219 1.31 -8.40 -13.89
C GLY A 219 0.42 -7.31 -13.28
N GLY A 220 0.52 -6.12 -13.88
CA GLY A 220 -0.12 -4.91 -13.36
C GLY A 220 -1.65 -4.92 -13.40
N ALA A 221 -2.27 -5.49 -14.43
CA ALA A 221 -3.73 -5.50 -14.55
C ALA A 221 -4.40 -6.29 -13.39
N ILE A 222 -3.83 -7.45 -13.05
CA ILE A 222 -4.33 -8.29 -11.96
C ILE A 222 -4.09 -7.63 -10.60
N ALA A 223 -2.91 -7.04 -10.38
CA ALA A 223 -2.62 -6.29 -9.16
C ALA A 223 -3.53 -5.06 -8.97
N HIS A 224 -3.84 -4.35 -10.06
CA HIS A 224 -4.76 -3.22 -10.05
C HIS A 224 -6.19 -3.63 -9.70
N ARG A 225 -6.67 -4.74 -10.26
CA ARG A 225 -7.97 -5.31 -9.90
C ARG A 225 -7.99 -5.77 -8.45
N LEU A 226 -6.93 -6.45 -7.98
CA LEU A 226 -6.78 -6.86 -6.57
C LEU A 226 -6.89 -5.65 -5.63
N PHE A 227 -6.21 -4.54 -5.96
CA PHE A 227 -6.27 -3.30 -5.20
C PHE A 227 -7.71 -2.80 -5.04
N HIS A 228 -8.44 -2.60 -6.14
CA HIS A 228 -9.80 -2.06 -6.08
C HIS A 228 -10.84 -3.02 -5.50
N THR A 229 -10.70 -4.33 -5.74
CA THR A 229 -11.74 -5.31 -5.39
C THR A 229 -11.54 -5.99 -4.04
N ARG A 230 -10.29 -6.13 -3.57
CA ARG A 230 -9.97 -6.89 -2.35
C ARG A 230 -9.27 -6.08 -1.28
N MET A 231 -8.68 -4.93 -1.61
CA MET A 231 -7.89 -4.14 -0.66
C MET A 231 -8.59 -2.84 -0.26
N LEU A 232 -8.88 -1.99 -1.26
CA LEU A 232 -9.45 -0.65 -1.06
C LEU A 232 -10.79 -0.65 -0.29
N PRO A 233 -11.70 -1.63 -0.46
CA PRO A 233 -12.94 -1.68 0.33
C PRO A 233 -12.71 -1.75 1.85
N HIS A 234 -11.58 -2.32 2.30
CA HIS A 234 -11.23 -2.40 3.72
C HIS A 234 -10.55 -1.12 4.24
N LEU A 235 -10.36 -0.13 3.37
CA LEU A 235 -9.80 1.18 3.71
C LEU A 235 -10.86 2.30 3.62
N LEU A 236 -12.12 1.94 3.33
CA LEU A 236 -13.27 2.86 3.39
C LEU A 236 -13.73 2.96 4.85
N LEU A 237 -13.12 3.88 5.60
CA LEU A 237 -13.30 4.04 7.05
C LEU A 237 -14.04 5.37 7.32
N PRO A 238 -15.38 5.40 7.21
CA PRO A 238 -16.15 6.64 7.24
C PRO A 238 -15.95 7.40 8.55
N GLY A 239 -15.68 8.70 8.44
CA GLY A 239 -15.46 9.59 9.57
C GLY A 239 -14.15 9.35 10.34
N GLN A 240 -13.28 8.44 9.88
CA GLN A 240 -12.01 8.17 10.55
C GLN A 240 -10.86 9.04 10.01
N SER A 241 -9.89 9.33 10.87
CA SER A 241 -8.66 10.01 10.47
C SER A 241 -7.69 9.10 9.70
N GLU A 242 -7.97 7.81 9.60
CA GLU A 242 -7.18 6.83 8.85
C GLU A 242 -7.97 6.24 7.68
N GLY A 243 -7.29 5.66 6.69
CA GLY A 243 -7.93 5.12 5.49
C GLY A 243 -8.12 6.16 4.38
N LEU A 244 -8.92 5.79 3.38
CA LEU A 244 -9.24 6.64 2.24
C LEU A 244 -10.13 7.80 2.69
N HIS A 245 -9.85 8.99 2.19
CA HIS A 245 -10.66 10.17 2.47
C HIS A 245 -12.11 10.00 1.98
N ASP A 246 -13.10 10.35 2.82
CA ASP A 246 -14.54 10.08 2.61
C ASP A 246 -15.08 10.57 1.26
N ALA A 247 -14.57 11.69 0.76
CA ALA A 247 -14.93 12.23 -0.55
C ALA A 247 -14.77 11.22 -1.71
N PHE A 248 -13.87 10.24 -1.58
CA PHE A 248 -13.58 9.24 -2.62
C PHE A 248 -14.28 7.90 -2.40
N HIS A 249 -15.07 7.73 -1.33
CA HIS A 249 -15.68 6.43 -1.00
C HIS A 249 -16.69 5.97 -2.05
N GLU A 250 -17.52 6.89 -2.54
CA GLU A 250 -18.51 6.58 -3.57
C GLU A 250 -17.82 6.09 -4.86
N ASP A 251 -16.79 6.79 -5.32
CA ASP A 251 -16.02 6.41 -6.51
C ASP A 251 -15.31 5.06 -6.32
N ALA A 252 -14.71 4.85 -5.15
CA ALA A 252 -14.07 3.57 -4.82
C ALA A 252 -15.08 2.42 -4.88
N HIS A 253 -16.28 2.62 -4.34
CA HIS A 253 -17.36 1.64 -4.37
C HIS A 253 -17.88 1.40 -5.81
N ASN A 254 -18.03 2.44 -6.61
CA ASN A 254 -18.42 2.33 -8.01
C ASN A 254 -17.41 1.52 -8.84
N ILE A 255 -16.11 1.76 -8.65
CA ILE A 255 -15.05 0.98 -9.31
C ILE A 255 -15.06 -0.46 -8.81
N TYR A 256 -15.22 -0.68 -7.50
CA TYR A 256 -15.34 -2.01 -6.90
C TYR A 256 -16.45 -2.82 -7.57
N LEU A 257 -17.65 -2.26 -7.71
CA LEU A 257 -18.78 -2.91 -8.37
C LEU A 257 -18.50 -3.18 -9.85
N ARG A 258 -17.97 -2.19 -10.58
CA ARG A 258 -17.62 -2.33 -12.01
C ARG A 258 -16.58 -3.43 -12.26
N MET A 259 -15.68 -3.66 -11.31
CA MET A 259 -14.67 -4.72 -11.36
C MET A 259 -15.18 -6.07 -10.80
N GLY A 260 -16.48 -6.23 -10.57
CA GLY A 260 -17.10 -7.49 -10.13
C GLY A 260 -17.05 -7.73 -8.62
N GLY A 261 -16.66 -6.74 -7.83
CA GLY A 261 -16.64 -6.80 -6.38
C GLY A 261 -15.67 -7.84 -5.79
N ARG A 262 -15.93 -8.27 -4.55
CA ARG A 262 -15.05 -9.17 -3.78
C ARG A 262 -14.93 -10.56 -4.41
N LEU A 263 -15.94 -11.01 -5.15
CA LEU A 263 -15.92 -12.32 -5.81
C LEU A 263 -15.59 -12.22 -7.31
N GLY A 264 -15.31 -11.00 -7.79
CA GLY A 264 -14.88 -10.76 -9.16
C GLY A 264 -13.63 -11.57 -9.48
N ASP A 265 -13.62 -12.16 -10.67
CA ASP A 265 -12.47 -12.89 -11.20
C ASP A 265 -11.28 -11.94 -11.35
N LEU A 266 -10.19 -12.23 -10.63
CA LEU A 266 -8.97 -11.43 -10.67
C LEU A 266 -8.26 -11.49 -12.03
N ALA A 267 -8.45 -12.57 -12.80
CA ALA A 267 -7.86 -12.76 -14.12
C ALA A 267 -8.73 -12.20 -15.25
N ALA A 268 -10.00 -11.88 -14.98
CA ALA A 268 -10.89 -11.38 -16.01
C ALA A 268 -10.43 -10.01 -16.55
N PRO A 269 -10.53 -9.77 -17.88
CA PRO A 269 -10.36 -8.43 -18.42
C PRO A 269 -11.43 -7.49 -17.85
N ALA A 270 -11.08 -6.21 -17.67
CA ALA A 270 -12.06 -5.21 -17.27
C ALA A 270 -13.16 -5.16 -18.33
N ARG A 271 -14.42 -5.34 -17.93
CA ARG A 271 -15.55 -5.19 -18.87
C ARG A 271 -15.53 -3.75 -19.35
N GLN A 272 -15.21 -3.55 -20.63
CA GLN A 272 -15.44 -2.27 -21.27
C GLN A 272 -16.95 -2.14 -21.37
N ASN A 273 -17.52 -1.09 -20.75
CA ASN A 273 -18.91 -0.74 -20.98
C ASN A 273 -19.03 -0.40 -22.47
N THR A 274 -19.48 -1.35 -23.28
CA THR A 274 -20.00 -1.07 -24.61
C THR A 274 -21.20 -0.17 -24.40
N ALA A 275 -20.96 1.14 -24.45
CA ALA A 275 -22.02 2.11 -24.51
C ALA A 275 -22.86 1.75 -25.73
N THR A 276 -24.06 1.25 -25.48
CA THR A 276 -25.17 1.27 -26.42
C THR A 276 -25.43 2.73 -26.76
N SER A 277 -24.67 3.24 -27.72
CA SER A 277 -25.06 4.40 -28.51
C SER A 277 -26.17 3.90 -29.43
N GLU A 278 -27.37 3.71 -28.87
CA GLU A 278 -28.57 3.67 -29.70
C GLU A 278 -28.86 5.10 -30.20
N VAL A 279 -29.15 5.13 -31.49
CA VAL A 279 -29.27 6.28 -32.40
C VAL A 279 -30.49 7.14 -32.08
#